data_AF-A0A3B3ISG0-F1
#
_entry.id   AF-A0A3B3ISG0-F1
#
_cell.length_a   1.000
_cell.length_b   1.000
_cell.length_c   1.000
_cell.angle_alpha   90.00
_cell.angle_beta   90.00
_cell.angle_gamma   90.00
#
_symmetry.space_group_name_H-M   'P 1'
#
loop_
_entity.id
_entity.type
_entity.pdbx_description
1 polymer ?
#
loop_
_entity_poly.entity_id
_entity_poly.type
_entity_poly.pdbx_seq_one_letter_code
_entity_poly.pdbx_strand_id
1 'polypeptide(L)' 'MELFQAKDHYILQQGERALWCSRRDGGLQLRPATDLLLAWNPICLGLVEGVIGKIQLHSG' A
#
# COMPACT_ATOMS: atom_id res chain seq x y z
N MET A 1 -8.14 6.34 6.32
CA MET A 1 -7.64 5.46 5.23
C MET A 1 -7.20 4.15 5.84
N GLU A 2 -7.53 3.01 5.23
CA GLU A 2 -7.14 1.70 5.76
C GLU A 2 -5.75 1.32 5.26
N LEU A 3 -4.88 0.85 6.16
CA LEU A 3 -3.56 0.34 5.82
C LEU A 3 -3.58 -1.19 5.88
N PHE A 4 -3.24 -1.83 4.77
CA PHE A 4 -3.07 -3.27 4.67
C PHE A 4 -1.60 -3.63 4.43
N GLN A 5 -1.18 -4.75 4.99
CA GLN A 5 0.06 -5.43 4.62
C GLN A 5 -0.27 -6.71 3.86
N ALA A 6 0.23 -6.83 2.65
CA ALA A 6 0.21 -8.06 1.85
C ALA A 6 1.64 -8.60 1.70
N LYS A 7 1.79 -9.77 1.05
CA LYS A 7 3.11 -10.37 0.79
C LYS A 7 4.10 -9.39 0.14
N ASP A 8 3.69 -8.78 -0.97
CA ASP A 8 4.60 -7.98 -1.80
C ASP A 8 4.38 -6.47 -1.67
N HIS A 9 3.33 -6.01 -0.97
CA HIS A 9 2.94 -4.60 -0.92
C HIS A 9 2.43 -4.17 0.46
N TYR A 10 2.66 -2.91 0.81
CA TYR A 10 1.75 -2.17 1.68
C TYR A 10 0.69 -1.49 0.81
N ILE A 11 -0.57 -1.53 1.24
CA ILE A 11 -1.70 -1.03 0.45
C ILE A 11 -2.48 -0.05 1.32
N LEU A 12 -2.63 1.18 0.83
CA LEU A 12 -3.37 2.26 1.48
C LEU A 12 -4.66 2.49 0.72
N GLN A 13 -5.79 2.10 1.29
CA GLN A 13 -7.10 2.16 0.63
C GLN A 13 -7.95 3.32 1.16
N GLN A 14 -8.49 4.12 0.24
CA GLN A 14 -9.44 5.18 0.55
C GLN A 14 -10.51 5.24 -0.55
N GLY A 15 -11.75 4.86 -0.18
CA GLY A 15 -12.85 4.75 -1.14
C GLY A 15 -12.49 3.77 -2.25
N GLU A 16 -12.70 4.20 -3.51
CA GLU A 16 -12.49 3.37 -4.71
C GLU A 16 -11.03 3.28 -5.18
N ARG A 17 -10.09 3.86 -4.44
CA ARG A 17 -8.68 3.94 -4.83
C ARG A 17 -7.78 3.34 -3.76
N ALA A 18 -6.69 2.74 -4.20
CA ALA A 18 -5.65 2.22 -3.34
C ALA A 18 -4.26 2.62 -3.86
N LEU A 19 -3.40 3.07 -2.96
CA LEU A 19 -1.98 3.27 -3.23
C LEU A 19 -1.22 2.02 -2.80
N TRP A 20 -0.58 1.36 -3.76
CA TRP A 20 0.21 0.16 -3.57
C TRP A 20 1.69 0.53 -3.51
N CYS A 21 2.32 0.25 -2.39
CA CYS A 21 3.75 0.45 -2.16
C CYS A 21 4.44 -0.91 -2.16
N SER A 22 5.23 -1.18 -3.19
CA SER A 22 6.01 -2.41 -3.33
C SER A 22 7.03 -2.53 -2.20
N ARG A 23 7.02 -3.69 -1.52
CA ARG A 23 7.99 -4.03 -0.47
C ARG A 23 9.35 -4.47 -1.05
N ARG A 24 9.46 -4.61 -2.38
CA ARG A 24 10.69 -5.03 -3.07
C ARG A 24 11.60 -3.84 -3.43
N ASP A 25 11.02 -2.80 -3.99
CA ASP A 25 11.75 -1.65 -4.56
C ASP A 25 11.17 -0.29 -4.11
N GLY A 26 10.13 -0.30 -3.28
CA GLY A 26 9.42 0.90 -2.85
C GLY A 26 8.62 1.57 -3.96
N GLY A 27 8.41 0.92 -5.10
CA GLY A 27 7.60 1.46 -6.20
C GLY A 27 6.17 1.77 -5.74
N LEU A 28 5.63 2.91 -6.17
CA LEU A 28 4.27 3.33 -5.84
C LEU A 28 3.38 3.20 -7.07
N GLN A 29 2.22 2.57 -6.91
CA GLN A 29 1.23 2.38 -7.98
C GLN A 29 -0.17 2.74 -7.48
N LEU A 30 -0.89 3.56 -8.24
CA LEU A 30 -2.30 3.81 -8.01
C LEU A 30 -3.12 2.69 -8.66
N ARG A 31 -3.99 2.04 -7.90
CA ARG A 31 -4.87 0.96 -8.37
C ARG A 31 -6.29 1.13 -7.84
N PRO A 32 -7.30 0.49 -8.46
CA PRO A 32 -8.62 0.37 -7.87
C PRO A 32 -8.57 -0.30 -6.50
N ALA A 33 -9.46 0.09 -5.57
CA ALA A 33 -9.56 -0.56 -4.27
C ALA A 33 -9.93 -2.06 -4.38
N THR A 34 -10.72 -2.43 -5.39
CA THR A 34 -11.09 -3.82 -5.69
C THR A 34 -9.90 -4.73 -5.93
N ASP A 35 -8.74 -4.19 -6.32
CA ASP A 35 -7.53 -4.98 -6.53
C ASP A 35 -6.98 -5.57 -5.22
N LEU A 36 -7.42 -5.07 -4.06
CA LEU A 36 -7.09 -5.67 -2.77
C LEU A 36 -7.48 -7.16 -2.71
N LEU A 37 -8.54 -7.56 -3.42
CA LEU A 37 -8.98 -8.96 -3.54
C LEU A 37 -7.96 -9.85 -4.27
N LEU A 38 -7.05 -9.24 -5.04
CA LEU A 38 -5.97 -9.93 -5.74
C LEU A 38 -4.68 -10.00 -4.92
N ALA A 39 -4.63 -9.33 -3.76
CA ALA A 39 -3.47 -9.34 -2.90
C ALA A 39 -3.32 -10.68 -2.18
N TRP A 40 -2.09 -11.17 -2.03
CA TRP A 40 -1.82 -12.38 -1.26
C TRP A 40 -1.83 -12.11 0.24
N ASN A 41 -2.79 -12.72 0.96
CA ASN A 41 -2.99 -12.65 2.41
C ASN A 41 -2.90 -11.21 2.97
N PRO A 42 -3.78 -10.29 2.55
CA PRO A 42 -3.78 -8.93 3.10
C PRO A 42 -4.26 -8.94 4.55
N ILE A 43 -3.49 -8.29 5.42
CA ILE A 43 -3.81 -8.08 6.84
C ILE A 43 -4.08 -6.59 7.05
N CYS A 44 -5.27 -6.24 7.57
CA CYS A 44 -5.55 -4.86 7.96
C CYS A 44 -4.75 -4.52 9.22
N LEU A 45 -3.90 -3.50 9.12
CA LEU A 45 -3.08 -2.98 10.22
C LEU A 45 -3.79 -1.84 10.98
N GLY A 46 -4.89 -1.32 10.43
CA GLY A 46 -5.72 -0.29 11.05
C GLY A 46 -5.94 0.94 10.17
N LEU A 47 -6.41 2.01 10.80
CA LEU A 47 -6.69 3.29 10.15
C LEU A 47 -5.49 4.24 10.29
N VAL A 48 -5.23 4.98 9.22
CA VAL A 48 -4.28 6.09 9.18
C VAL A 48 -4.95 7.35 8.63
N GLU A 49 -4.49 8.52 9.08
CA GLU A 49 -4.99 9.83 8.64
C GLU A 49 -4.50 10.20 7.23
N GLY A 50 -3.27 9.83 6.89
CA GLY A 50 -2.66 10.24 5.63
C GLY A 50 -1.26 9.67 5.42
N VAL A 51 -0.67 10.01 4.27
CA VAL A 51 0.72 9.71 3.92
C VAL A 51 1.50 11.01 3.89
N ILE A 52 2.61 11.09 4.64
CA ILE A 52 3.48 12.27 4.65
C ILE A 52 4.45 12.25 3.46
N GLY A 53 4.95 11.06 3.07
CA GLY A 53 5.84 10.91 1.92
C GLY A 53 6.58 9.57 1.89
N LYS A 54 7.52 9.42 0.93
CA LYS A 54 8.45 8.29 0.82
C LYS A 54 9.88 8.79 1.00
N ILE A 55 10.67 8.10 1.83
CA ILE A 55 12.09 8.39 2.03
C ILE A 55 12.91 7.20 1.53
N GLN A 56 13.91 7.44 0.69
CA GLN A 56 14.92 6.46 0.27
C GLN A 56 16.23 6.76 0.99
N LEU A 57 16.64 5.87 1.91
CA LEU A 57 17.83 6.09 2.74
C LEU A 57 19.14 5.73 2.02
N HIS A 58 19.08 4.81 1.05
CA HIS A 58 20.24 4.33 0.30
C HIS A 58 19.91 4.21 -1.19
N SER A 59 20.84 4.56 -2.07
CA SER A 59 20.69 4.27 -3.50
C SER A 59 20.71 2.75 -3.72
N GLY A 60 19.68 2.21 -4.37
CA GLY A 60 19.62 0.84 -4.89
C GLY A 60 19.57 0.88 -6.40
#